data_AF-A0A1Y4DK07-F1
#
_entry.id   AF-A0A1Y4DK07-F1
#
_cell.length_a   1.000
_cell.length_b   1.000
_cell.length_c   1.000
_cell.angle_alpha   90.00
_cell.angle_beta   90.00
_cell.angle_gamma   90.00
#
_symmetry.space_group_name_H-M   'P 1'
#
loop_
_entity.id
_entity.type
_entity.pdbx_description
1 polymer ?
#
loop_
_entity_poly.entity_id
_entity_poly.type
_entity_poly.pdbx_seq_one_letter_code
_entity_poly.pdbx_strand_id
1 'polypeptide(L)'
;MIFGMGPLELVLIVVVVLVIFGPKNLPKIGSALGKTVKNVREGMEEGSEDKSDDNASPIESHDVEVVEDEDDADAPEVADETVFCSQCGAKNAAGAAFCSKCGAKLN
;
A
#
# COMPACT_ATOMS: atom_id res chain seq x y z
N MET A 1 -4.25 37.71 5.34
CA MET A 1 -4.70 37.49 6.74
C MET A 1 -6.04 36.76 6.72
N ILE A 2 -6.03 35.45 6.46
CA ILE A 2 -7.26 34.61 6.55
C ILE A 2 -7.02 33.25 7.22
N PHE A 3 -5.75 32.90 7.48
CA PHE A 3 -5.36 31.72 8.24
C PHE A 3 -5.17 32.09 9.71
N GLY A 4 -6.26 32.55 10.34
CA GLY A 4 -6.37 32.62 11.80
C GLY A 4 -6.58 31.26 12.46
N MET A 5 -6.67 30.17 11.68
CA MET A 5 -6.49 28.82 12.20
C MET A 5 -5.01 28.63 12.48
N GLY A 6 -4.67 28.61 13.76
CA GLY A 6 -3.36 28.17 14.17
C GLY A 6 -3.16 26.70 13.79
N PRO A 7 -1.91 26.22 13.88
CA PRO A 7 -1.63 24.79 13.75
C PRO A 7 -2.46 23.95 14.73
N LEU A 8 -2.88 24.52 15.86
CA LEU A 8 -3.69 23.87 16.89
C LEU A 8 -5.12 23.55 16.41
N GLU A 9 -5.79 24.50 15.75
CA GLU A 9 -7.11 24.26 15.13
C GLU A 9 -7.04 23.22 14.01
N LEU A 10 -5.98 23.26 13.19
CA LEU A 10 -5.79 22.29 12.10
C LEU A 10 -5.59 20.87 12.65
N VAL A 11 -4.80 20.73 13.72
CA VAL A 11 -4.61 19.44 14.43
C VAL A 11 -5.95 18.92 14.97
N LEU A 12 -6.77 19.77 15.58
CA LEU A 12 -8.07 19.36 16.11
C LEU A 12 -9.00 18.81 15.01
N ILE A 13 -9.02 19.45 13.84
CA ILE A 13 -9.79 18.97 12.68
C ILE A 13 -9.24 17.61 12.20
N VAL A 14 -7.91 17.48 12.08
CA VAL A 14 -7.27 16.23 11.67
C VAL A 14 -7.60 15.09 12.64
N VAL A 15 -7.63 15.35 13.95
CA VAL A 15 -8.04 14.35 14.95
C VAL A 15 -9.47 13.89 14.73
N VAL A 16 -10.42 14.80 14.51
CA VAL A 16 -11.83 14.43 14.24
C VAL A 16 -11.95 13.59 12.97
N VAL A 17 -11.24 13.97 11.90
CA VAL A 17 -11.20 13.22 10.63
C VAL A 17 -10.57 11.84 10.85
N LEU A 18 -9.51 11.75 11.63
CA LEU A 18 -8.85 10.50 12.00
C LEU A 18 -9.75 9.57 12.81
N VAL A 19 -10.64 10.09 13.65
CA VAL A 19 -11.61 9.28 14.38
C VAL A 19 -12.67 8.71 13.44
N ILE A 20 -13.13 9.48 12.46
CA ILE A 20 -14.16 9.03 11.50
C ILE A 20 -13.58 8.04 10.49
N PHE A 21 -12.44 8.36 9.88
CA PHE A 21 -11.84 7.56 8.82
C PHE A 21 -10.86 6.51 9.34
N GLY A 22 -10.28 6.70 10.53
CA GLY A 22 -9.24 5.85 11.10
C GLY A 22 -7.84 6.19 10.57
N PRO A 23 -6.78 6.10 11.41
CA PRO A 23 -5.40 6.36 10.99
C PRO A 23 -4.88 5.33 9.98
N LYS A 24 -5.43 4.11 9.97
CA LYS A 24 -5.08 3.05 9.01
C LYS A 24 -5.51 3.37 7.56
N ASN A 25 -6.55 4.19 7.37
CA ASN A 25 -7.09 4.50 6.04
C ASN A 25 -6.44 5.73 5.39
N LEU A 26 -5.89 6.67 6.17
CA LEU A 26 -5.11 7.80 5.64
C LEU A 26 -3.92 7.40 4.76
N PRO A 27 -3.02 6.47 5.16
CA PRO A 27 -1.89 6.09 4.32
C PRO A 27 -2.37 5.40 3.04
N LYS A 28 -3.43 4.60 3.10
CA LYS A 28 -4.00 3.94 1.91
C LYS A 28 -4.49 4.93 0.86
N ILE A 29 -5.23 5.96 1.30
CA ILE A 29 -5.74 7.03 0.42
C ILE A 29 -4.59 7.94 -0.04
N GLY A 30 -3.65 8.27 0.85
CA GLY A 30 -2.48 9.09 0.57
C GLY A 30 -1.53 8.44 -0.45
N SER A 31 -1.29 7.13 -0.37
CA SER A 31 -0.48 6.41 -1.35
C SER A 31 -1.14 6.37 -2.73
N ALA A 32 -2.47 6.25 -2.80
CA ALA A 32 -3.20 6.28 -4.08
C ALA A 32 -3.16 7.68 -4.72
N LEU A 33 -3.47 8.72 -3.95
CA LEU A 33 -3.40 10.11 -4.41
C LEU A 33 -1.96 10.52 -4.74
N GLY A 34 -0.99 10.09 -3.94
CA GLY A 34 0.43 10.38 -4.15
C GLY A 34 0.96 9.81 -5.46
N LYS A 35 0.53 8.61 -5.85
CA LYS A 35 0.83 8.04 -7.17
C LYS A 35 0.24 8.91 -8.28
N THR A 36 -1.04 9.29 -8.19
CA THR A 36 -1.67 10.19 -9.18
C THR A 36 -0.93 11.52 -9.30
N VAL A 37 -0.60 12.16 -8.17
CA VAL A 37 0.13 13.43 -8.16
C VAL A 37 1.55 13.28 -8.72
N LYS A 38 2.23 12.16 -8.42
CA LYS A 38 3.56 11.85 -8.97
C LYS A 38 3.52 11.76 -10.50
N ASN A 39 2.57 11.00 -11.05
CA ASN A 39 2.39 10.89 -12.50
C ASN A 39 1.98 12.21 -13.16
N VAL A 40 1.15 13.03 -12.49
CA VAL A 40 0.79 14.37 -12.99
C VAL A 40 2.01 15.28 -13.03
N ARG A 41 2.84 15.24 -11.97
CA ARG A 41 4.06 16.04 -11.88
C ARG A 41 5.10 15.61 -12.92
N GLU A 42 5.32 14.31 -13.08
CA GLU A 42 6.20 13.74 -14.12
C GLU A 42 5.75 14.18 -15.53
N GLY A 43 4.46 14.10 -15.84
CA GLY A 43 3.92 14.56 -17.13
C GLY A 43 3.98 16.07 -17.35
N MET A 44 4.02 16.88 -16.29
CA MET A 44 4.25 18.32 -16.38
C MET A 44 5.75 18.66 -16.56
N GLU A 45 6.65 17.88 -15.96
CA GLU A 45 8.10 18.02 -16.13
C GLU A 45 8.56 17.59 -17.54
N GLU A 46 7.96 16.55 -18.15
CA GLU A 46 8.25 16.12 -19.53
C GLU A 46 7.91 17.18 -20.61
N GLY A 47 7.00 18.12 -20.31
CA GLY A 47 6.65 19.22 -21.22
C GLY A 47 7.63 20.40 -21.20
N SER A 48 8.63 20.38 -20.30
CA SER A 48 9.68 21.38 -20.17
C SER A 48 11.03 20.67 -20.33
N GLU A 49 11.55 20.57 -21.57
CA GLU A 49 12.74 19.78 -21.91
C GLU A 49 13.98 20.10 -21.05
N ASP A 50 14.51 19.13 -20.28
CA ASP A 50 15.88 18.56 -20.32
C ASP A 50 16.17 17.74 -19.04
N LYS A 51 16.90 16.64 -19.20
CA LYS A 51 17.06 15.56 -18.19
C LYS A 51 17.69 16.02 -16.86
N SER A 52 17.20 15.46 -15.77
CA SER A 52 18.06 15.00 -14.68
C SER A 52 17.44 13.77 -14.03
N ASP A 53 18.08 12.63 -14.29
CA ASP A 53 18.05 11.44 -13.44
C ASP A 53 18.18 11.85 -11.98
N ASP A 54 17.18 11.55 -11.15
CA ASP A 54 17.44 11.15 -9.78
C ASP A 54 16.57 9.95 -9.41
N ASN A 55 17.29 8.84 -9.25
CA ASN A 55 16.81 7.52 -8.95
C ASN A 55 16.28 7.49 -7.50
N ALA A 56 15.02 7.88 -7.30
CA ALA A 56 14.30 7.50 -6.09
C ALA A 56 13.69 6.11 -6.29
N SER A 57 14.54 5.09 -6.15
CA SER A 57 14.14 3.71 -5.92
C SER A 57 13.01 3.66 -4.87
N PRO A 58 11.91 2.93 -5.13
CA PRO A 58 10.78 2.88 -4.22
C PRO A 58 11.24 2.33 -2.86
N ILE A 59 11.03 3.12 -1.82
CA ILE A 59 10.88 2.56 -0.48
C ILE A 59 9.60 1.71 -0.55
N GLU A 60 9.76 0.44 -0.92
CA GLU A 60 8.90 -0.62 -0.44
C GLU A 60 8.99 -0.62 1.08
N SER A 61 8.14 0.16 1.75
CA SER A 61 7.53 -0.30 2.97
C SER A 61 6.52 -1.36 2.52
N HIS A 62 6.93 -2.62 2.37
CA HIS A 62 6.82 -3.59 3.46
C HIS A 62 5.46 -3.43 4.15
N ASP A 63 4.56 -4.32 3.75
CA ASP A 63 3.40 -4.76 4.52
C ASP A 63 3.61 -4.51 6.02
N VAL A 64 2.95 -3.46 6.52
CA VAL A 64 2.58 -3.48 7.93
C VAL A 64 1.26 -4.25 7.96
N GLU A 65 1.39 -5.55 8.15
CA GLU A 65 0.36 -6.33 8.82
C GLU A 65 0.04 -5.60 10.12
N VAL A 66 -1.09 -4.89 10.17
CA VAL A 66 -1.75 -4.52 11.42
C VAL A 66 -3.10 -5.22 11.44
N VAL A 67 -3.03 -6.54 11.53
CA VAL A 67 -4.02 -7.32 12.27
C VAL A 67 -3.52 -7.41 13.71
N GLU A 68 -4.01 -6.48 14.52
CA GLU A 68 -4.46 -6.80 15.87
C GLU A 68 -5.86 -6.19 15.92
N ASP A 69 -6.81 -7.00 15.45
CA ASP A 69 -8.18 -6.96 15.94
C ASP A 69 -8.14 -7.58 17.35
N GLU A 70 -8.51 -6.83 18.37
CA GLU A 70 -8.99 -7.40 19.61
C GLU A 70 -10.50 -7.13 19.67
N ASP A 71 -11.25 -8.20 19.99
CA ASP A 71 -12.70 -8.31 20.13
C ASP A 71 -13.51 -8.56 18.84
N ASP A 72 -13.57 -9.81 18.35
CA ASP A 72 -14.66 -10.75 18.66
C ASP A 72 -14.54 -12.09 17.87
N ALA A 73 -14.49 -13.18 18.63
CA ALA A 73 -14.93 -14.56 18.34
C ALA A 73 -14.57 -15.34 17.04
N ASP A 74 -13.82 -16.43 17.26
CA ASP A 74 -13.96 -17.79 16.68
C ASP A 74 -13.17 -18.19 15.40
N ALA A 75 -12.45 -19.32 15.54
CA ALA A 75 -11.97 -20.28 14.52
C ALA A 75 -10.51 -20.14 13.96
N PRO A 76 -9.85 -21.29 13.63
CA PRO A 76 -8.50 -21.59 14.10
C PRO A 76 -7.36 -21.35 13.09
N GLU A 77 -6.15 -21.30 13.66
CA GLU A 77 -4.84 -21.27 13.03
C GLU A 77 -4.64 -22.33 11.95
N VAL A 78 -4.24 -21.91 10.75
CA VAL A 78 -3.48 -22.76 9.83
C VAL A 78 -2.41 -21.92 9.15
N ALA A 79 -1.16 -22.29 9.41
CA ALA A 79 0.05 -21.65 8.94
C ALA A 79 0.09 -21.52 7.40
N ASP A 80 0.35 -20.30 6.93
CA ASP A 80 0.45 -19.93 5.52
C ASP A 80 1.81 -20.37 4.95
N GLU A 81 1.95 -21.67 4.65
CA GLU A 81 3.10 -22.13 3.86
C GLU A 81 2.82 -21.85 2.37
N THR A 82 3.51 -20.86 1.79
CA THR A 82 3.42 -20.53 0.36
C THR A 82 4.43 -21.32 -0.47
N VAL A 83 4.01 -21.89 -1.61
CA VAL A 83 4.84 -22.64 -2.56
C VAL A 83 5.08 -21.82 -3.83
N PHE A 84 6.32 -21.79 -4.31
CA PHE A 84 6.70 -21.03 -5.51
C PHE A 84 6.74 -21.90 -6.76
N CYS A 85 6.19 -21.38 -7.86
CA CYS A 85 6.26 -22.03 -9.16
C CYS A 85 7.65 -21.90 -9.78
N SER A 86 8.30 -23.02 -10.10
CA SER A 86 9.62 -23.05 -10.74
C SER A 86 9.64 -22.62 -12.21
N GLN A 87 8.47 -22.57 -12.87
CA GLN A 87 8.37 -22.19 -14.30
C GLN A 87 8.14 -20.70 -14.52
N CYS A 88 7.43 -20.02 -13.61
CA CYS A 88 7.09 -18.60 -13.80
C CYS A 88 7.25 -17.73 -12.54
N GLY A 89 7.72 -18.30 -11.43
CA GLY A 89 7.97 -17.59 -10.17
C GLY A 89 6.72 -17.16 -9.40
N ALA A 90 5.53 -17.62 -9.78
CA ALA A 90 4.29 -17.24 -9.08
C ALA A 90 4.20 -17.90 -7.70
N LYS A 91 3.72 -17.16 -6.70
CA LYS A 91 3.34 -17.67 -5.38
C LYS A 91 2.01 -18.41 -5.48
N ASN A 92 1.93 -19.59 -4.91
CA ASN A 92 0.73 -20.41 -4.83
C ASN A 92 0.57 -20.94 -3.39
N ALA A 93 -0.64 -21.32 -3.01
CA ALA A 93 -0.90 -21.95 -1.71
C ALA A 93 -0.23 -23.34 -1.63
N ALA A 94 0.20 -23.77 -0.43
CA ALA A 94 0.87 -25.07 -0.21
C ALA A 94 0.15 -26.32 -0.75
N GLY A 95 -1.16 -26.24 -1.00
CA GLY A 95 -1.97 -27.34 -1.56
C GLY A 95 -2.26 -27.25 -3.06
N ALA A 96 -1.74 -26.26 -3.78
CA ALA A 96 -2.07 -26.05 -5.19
C ALA A 96 -1.41 -27.12 -6.09
N ALA A 97 -2.21 -27.94 -6.77
CA ALA A 97 -1.71 -28.94 -7.71
C ALA A 97 -1.10 -28.33 -8.99
N PHE A 98 -1.57 -27.14 -9.37
CA PHE A 98 -1.14 -26.41 -10.57
C PHE A 98 -0.94 -24.93 -10.27
N CYS A 99 -0.04 -24.31 -11.01
CA CYS A 99 0.24 -22.88 -10.92
C CYS A 99 -0.92 -22.06 -11.46
N SER A 100 -1.42 -21.13 -10.65
CA SER A 100 -2.54 -20.25 -10.99
C SER A 100 -2.23 -19.24 -12.12
N LYS A 101 -0.94 -19.08 -12.45
CA LYS A 101 -0.47 -18.11 -13.45
C LYS A 101 -0.10 -18.74 -14.80
N CYS A 102 0.56 -19.90 -14.80
CA CYS A 102 1.07 -20.53 -16.01
C CYS A 102 0.57 -21.96 -16.25
N GLY A 103 -0.21 -22.53 -15.33
CA GLY A 103 -0.75 -23.89 -15.46
C GLY A 103 0.26 -25.03 -15.26
N ALA A 104 1.53 -24.72 -15.00
CA ALA A 104 2.53 -25.75 -14.71
C ALA A 104 2.20 -26.49 -13.40
N LYS A 105 2.48 -27.80 -13.36
CA LYS A 105 2.32 -28.61 -12.14
C LYS A 105 3.32 -28.14 -11.06
N LEU A 106 2.83 -27.93 -9.85
CA LEU A 106 3.67 -27.61 -8.68
C LEU A 106 4.04 -28.92 -8.01
N ASN A 107 5.34 -29.11 -7.71
CA ASN A 107 5.88 -30.27 -7.00
C ASN A 107 6.39 -29.83 -5.64
#